data_AF-A0A067BXK8-F1
#
_entry.id   AF-A0A067BXK8-F1
#
_cell.length_a   1.000
_cell.length_b   1.000
_cell.length_c   1.000
_cell.angle_alpha   90.00
_cell.angle_beta   90.00
_cell.angle_gamma   90.00
#
_symmetry.space_group_name_H-M   'P 1'
#
loop_
_entity.id
_entity.type
_entity.pdbx_description
1 polymer ?
#
loop_
_entity_poly.entity_id
_entity_poly.type
_entity_poly.pdbx_seq_one_letter_code
_entity_poly.pdbx_strand_id
1 'polypeptide(L)'
;MLGAAKLLSLFSAAAVAQQCTGVEQGMYKIAEKTLVSVTYNGDAAFSQIFQKDGATFAAPHFKSVNVPANGKLTITSLDGKDSEVFKGGESATNVRASWASGKGVVVSYEAPSYTKSAVPVFELDEISFGKPTPLAESICGKDDSKPAPCYAADAAKTKSGKAVARLLIGGSGLCTGWLIGSEGHLMTNNHCIGSADDAADVQVELGAECATCEDPNNQKQLACKGEIVATSATFVVTDETADFALVKLNLKDGVDLKKYGYLQVRAEGPKLNEEIHILGHAVGWPKRFAVVVDSGKPGVVTNTSIPSCQPDEFGYELDTQGGNSGSPVFSTKDNVVVGIHNCGGCPDDGPNGGIKINKVVDILKAKNVLPKDAIAGDKPAC
;
A
#
# COMPACT_ATOMS: atom_id res chain seq x y z
N MET A 1 -65.46 47.89 -4.32
CA MET A 1 -64.87 48.00 -2.97
C MET A 1 -64.18 46.68 -2.66
N LEU A 2 -62.95 46.76 -2.15
CA LEU A 2 -61.99 45.67 -2.01
C LEU A 2 -62.52 44.49 -1.19
N GLY A 3 -62.23 43.26 -1.64
CA GLY A 3 -62.32 42.04 -0.84
C GLY A 3 -60.97 41.33 -0.83
N ALA A 4 -60.24 41.44 0.28
CA ALA A 4 -58.91 40.89 0.49
C ALA A 4 -58.94 39.35 0.60
N ALA A 5 -58.07 38.69 -0.17
CA ALA A 5 -57.84 37.26 -0.12
C ALA A 5 -57.05 36.87 1.14
N LYS A 6 -57.56 35.88 1.90
CA LYS A 6 -56.80 35.21 2.97
C LYS A 6 -55.91 34.12 2.34
N LEU A 7 -54.60 34.32 2.41
CA LEU A 7 -53.57 33.33 2.12
C LEU A 7 -53.59 32.25 3.23
N LEU A 8 -53.84 30.99 2.88
CA LEU A 8 -53.52 29.86 3.76
C LEU A 8 -52.05 29.48 3.55
N SER A 9 -51.25 29.61 4.61
CA SER A 9 -49.88 29.11 4.67
C SER A 9 -49.88 27.61 4.99
N LEU A 10 -49.54 26.78 4.02
CA LEU A 10 -49.17 25.37 4.23
C LEU A 10 -47.68 25.32 4.60
N PHE A 11 -47.38 25.05 5.86
CA PHE A 11 -46.04 24.69 6.30
C PHE A 11 -45.71 23.29 5.77
N SER A 12 -44.87 23.19 4.75
CA SER A 12 -44.23 21.93 4.36
C SER A 12 -42.99 21.75 5.22
N ALA A 13 -43.00 20.76 6.12
CA ALA A 13 -41.81 20.35 6.84
C ALA A 13 -40.85 19.69 5.86
N ALA A 14 -39.80 20.41 5.45
CA ALA A 14 -38.68 19.83 4.73
C ALA A 14 -37.88 18.98 5.73
N ALA A 15 -37.96 17.65 5.60
CA ALA A 15 -37.03 16.75 6.23
C ALA A 15 -35.63 17.06 5.67
N VAL A 16 -34.77 17.65 6.49
CA VAL A 16 -33.36 17.84 6.15
C VAL A 16 -32.73 16.45 6.19
N ALA A 17 -32.54 15.85 5.02
CA ALA A 17 -31.68 14.68 4.89
C ALA A 17 -30.26 15.15 5.27
N GLN A 18 -29.77 14.65 6.41
CA GLN A 18 -28.40 14.85 6.84
C GLN A 18 -27.51 14.15 5.80
N GLN A 19 -26.89 14.93 4.91
CA GLN A 19 -25.84 14.46 4.05
C GLN A 19 -24.71 13.96 4.94
N CYS A 20 -24.54 12.64 5.03
CA CYS A 20 -23.28 12.04 5.44
C CYS A 20 -22.23 12.52 4.43
N THR A 21 -21.43 13.50 4.82
CA THR A 21 -20.23 13.89 4.10
C THR A 21 -19.24 12.73 4.21
N GLY A 22 -19.34 11.76 3.30
CA GLY A 22 -18.32 10.73 3.17
C GLY A 22 -17.01 11.42 2.83
N VAL A 23 -16.03 11.34 3.73
CA VAL A 23 -14.64 11.61 3.37
C VAL A 23 -14.29 10.54 2.34
N GLU A 24 -13.97 10.94 1.11
CA GLU A 24 -13.54 10.00 0.07
C GLU A 24 -12.20 9.39 0.52
N GLN A 25 -12.26 8.15 1.05
CA GLN A 25 -11.06 7.40 1.41
C GLN A 25 -10.26 7.08 0.16
N GLY A 26 -8.94 7.25 0.22
CA GLY A 26 -8.07 6.95 -0.90
C GLY A 26 -6.62 6.81 -0.47
N MET A 27 -5.81 6.29 -1.37
CA MET A 27 -4.37 6.14 -1.17
C MET A 27 -3.69 7.48 -0.84
N TYR A 28 -2.65 7.43 0.00
CA TYR A 28 -1.80 8.59 0.27
C TYR A 28 -0.95 8.94 -0.95
N LYS A 29 -1.24 10.07 -1.60
CA LYS A 29 -0.61 10.45 -2.88
C LYS A 29 0.76 11.10 -2.68
N ILE A 30 1.79 10.48 -3.26
CA ILE A 30 3.19 10.88 -3.12
C ILE A 30 3.89 11.27 -4.43
N ALA A 31 3.16 11.28 -5.55
CA ALA A 31 3.75 11.58 -6.85
C ALA A 31 2.80 12.31 -7.77
N GLU A 32 3.38 12.93 -8.80
CA GLU A 32 2.66 13.47 -9.95
C GLU A 32 3.00 12.66 -11.19
N LYS A 33 1.97 12.31 -11.94
CA LYS A 33 2.09 11.60 -13.22
C LYS A 33 2.39 12.62 -14.31
N THR A 34 3.52 12.46 -14.97
CA THR A 34 3.90 13.26 -16.15
C THR A 34 3.72 12.39 -17.39
N LEU A 35 2.82 12.80 -18.28
CA LEU A 35 2.69 12.15 -19.58
C LEU A 35 3.95 12.38 -20.41
N VAL A 36 4.44 11.30 -21.00
CA VAL A 36 5.54 11.31 -21.97
C VAL A 36 5.07 10.56 -23.21
N SER A 37 5.76 10.70 -24.34
CA SER A 37 5.40 9.97 -25.55
C SER A 37 6.66 9.62 -26.30
N VAL A 38 7.24 8.47 -25.96
CA VAL A 38 8.43 7.94 -26.63
C VAL A 38 8.11 6.57 -27.19
N THR A 39 8.15 6.46 -28.51
CA THR A 39 8.07 5.20 -29.24
C THR A 39 9.42 4.93 -29.88
N TYR A 40 10.01 3.78 -29.56
CA TYR A 40 11.33 3.41 -30.06
C TYR A 40 11.29 2.02 -30.71
N ASN A 41 11.90 1.89 -31.90
CA ASN A 41 11.78 0.72 -32.77
C ASN A 41 13.06 -0.12 -32.91
N GLY A 42 14.12 0.15 -32.13
CA GLY A 42 15.31 -0.72 -32.14
C GLY A 42 16.36 -0.39 -33.22
N ASP A 43 16.23 0.75 -33.92
CA ASP A 43 17.02 1.07 -35.13
C ASP A 43 18.43 1.64 -34.85
N ALA A 44 18.71 2.11 -33.63
CA ALA A 44 20.05 2.53 -33.16
C ALA A 44 20.09 2.55 -31.64
N ALA A 45 21.26 2.55 -30.98
CA ALA A 45 21.32 2.67 -29.52
C ALA A 45 20.45 3.83 -28.99
N PHE A 46 19.74 3.61 -27.87
CA PHE A 46 18.89 4.62 -27.26
C PHE A 46 19.39 4.93 -25.85
N SER A 47 19.43 6.20 -25.48
CA SER A 47 19.66 6.64 -24.10
C SER A 47 19.06 8.02 -23.91
N GLN A 48 18.11 8.13 -23.00
CA GLN A 48 17.45 9.40 -22.68
C GLN A 48 17.26 9.55 -21.17
N ILE A 49 17.57 10.75 -20.68
CA ILE A 49 17.32 11.14 -19.29
C ILE A 49 15.91 11.70 -19.19
N PHE A 50 15.16 11.20 -18.21
CA PHE A 50 13.89 11.76 -17.78
C PHE A 50 14.01 12.17 -16.32
N GLN A 51 13.86 13.45 -16.02
CA GLN A 51 14.02 13.98 -14.68
C GLN A 51 13.06 15.13 -14.42
N LYS A 52 12.75 15.35 -13.14
CA LYS A 52 11.98 16.50 -12.66
C LYS A 52 12.66 17.06 -11.43
N ASP A 53 12.91 18.37 -11.42
CA ASP A 53 13.56 19.02 -10.28
C ASP A 53 12.69 18.88 -9.02
N GLY A 54 13.35 18.64 -7.89
CA GLY A 54 12.69 18.37 -6.61
C GLY A 54 12.09 16.98 -6.47
N ALA A 55 12.12 16.14 -7.51
CA ALA A 55 11.57 14.79 -7.42
C ALA A 55 12.39 13.88 -6.49
N THR A 56 11.70 13.07 -5.71
CA THR A 56 12.31 12.15 -4.72
C THR A 56 12.50 10.73 -5.26
N PHE A 57 11.71 10.34 -6.25
CA PHE A 57 11.84 9.11 -7.03
C PHE A 57 11.26 9.31 -8.43
N ALA A 58 11.51 8.36 -9.34
CA ALA A 58 10.84 8.25 -10.62
C ALA A 58 10.39 6.80 -10.89
N ALA A 59 9.18 6.62 -11.42
CA ALA A 59 8.62 5.31 -11.77
C ALA A 59 8.02 5.33 -13.19
N PRO A 60 8.80 4.96 -14.22
CA PRO A 60 8.35 4.93 -15.61
C PRO A 60 7.29 3.87 -15.86
N HIS A 61 6.26 4.24 -16.61
CA HIS A 61 5.25 3.34 -17.13
C HIS A 61 5.38 3.22 -18.64
N PHE A 62 5.30 1.98 -19.09
CA PHE A 62 5.36 1.61 -20.49
C PHE A 62 4.02 1.02 -20.89
N LYS A 63 3.40 1.67 -21.87
CA LYS A 63 2.27 1.10 -22.60
C LYS A 63 2.62 -0.27 -23.20
N SER A 64 3.83 -0.41 -23.73
CA SER A 64 4.35 -1.70 -24.22
C SER A 64 5.88 -1.79 -24.10
N VAL A 65 6.36 -3.01 -23.87
CA VAL A 65 7.77 -3.42 -23.91
C VAL A 65 7.83 -4.71 -24.73
N ASN A 66 8.71 -4.76 -25.73
CA ASN A 66 8.95 -5.92 -26.61
C ASN A 66 10.46 -5.99 -26.91
N VAL A 67 11.26 -6.44 -25.94
CA VAL A 67 12.72 -6.42 -26.09
C VAL A 67 13.14 -7.55 -27.05
N PRO A 68 13.84 -7.26 -28.16
CA PRO A 68 14.37 -8.30 -29.06
C PRO A 68 15.29 -9.27 -28.31
N ALA A 69 15.38 -10.53 -28.75
CA ALA A 69 16.11 -11.60 -28.03
C ALA A 69 17.57 -11.28 -27.67
N ASN A 70 18.24 -10.43 -28.45
CA ASN A 70 19.61 -9.99 -28.22
C ASN A 70 19.72 -8.57 -27.63
N GLY A 71 18.59 -7.92 -27.35
CA GLY A 71 18.53 -6.57 -26.81
C GLY A 71 18.41 -6.53 -25.29
N LYS A 72 18.55 -5.32 -24.75
CA LYS A 72 18.39 -5.03 -23.33
C LYS A 72 17.81 -3.64 -23.16
N LEU A 73 16.64 -3.52 -22.54
CA LEU A 73 16.07 -2.25 -22.09
C LEU A 73 16.40 -2.08 -20.60
N THR A 74 17.06 -0.98 -20.25
CA THR A 74 17.50 -0.70 -18.87
C THR A 74 16.91 0.62 -18.39
N ILE A 75 16.39 0.62 -17.17
CA ILE A 75 15.93 1.81 -16.45
C ILE A 75 16.85 1.95 -15.25
N THR A 76 17.57 3.06 -15.14
CA THR A 76 18.57 3.27 -14.08
C THR A 76 18.40 4.64 -13.43
N SER A 77 18.46 4.73 -12.10
CA SER A 77 18.51 6.02 -11.40
C SER A 77 19.69 6.86 -11.87
N LEU A 78 19.60 8.19 -11.77
CA LEU A 78 20.71 9.06 -12.23
C LEU A 78 22.03 8.84 -11.45
N ASP A 79 21.97 8.28 -10.25
CA ASP A 79 23.14 7.93 -9.44
C ASP A 79 23.60 6.46 -9.62
N GLY A 80 22.92 5.69 -10.46
CA GLY A 80 23.25 4.29 -10.77
C GLY A 80 22.91 3.27 -9.70
N LYS A 81 22.30 3.68 -8.57
CA LYS A 81 22.01 2.77 -7.45
C LYS A 81 20.82 1.84 -7.70
N ASP A 82 19.79 2.35 -8.35
CA ASP A 82 18.62 1.57 -8.73
C ASP A 82 18.70 1.25 -10.21
N SER A 83 18.56 -0.02 -10.58
CA SER A 83 18.51 -0.44 -11.98
C SER A 83 17.57 -1.61 -12.17
N GLU A 84 16.76 -1.54 -13.22
CA GLU A 84 15.91 -2.63 -13.69
C GLU A 84 16.19 -2.89 -15.16
N VAL A 85 16.13 -4.17 -15.53
CA VAL A 85 16.43 -4.64 -16.87
C VAL A 85 15.27 -5.49 -17.35
N PHE A 86 14.68 -5.10 -18.48
CA PHE A 86 13.88 -5.99 -19.31
C PHE A 86 14.84 -6.71 -20.27
N LYS A 87 14.95 -8.03 -20.12
CA LYS A 87 15.91 -8.85 -20.89
C LYS A 87 15.39 -9.14 -22.29
N GLY A 88 16.31 -9.52 -23.18
CA GLY A 88 15.94 -9.93 -24.53
C GLY A 88 14.95 -11.09 -24.55
N GLY A 89 13.88 -10.94 -25.32
CA GLY A 89 12.77 -11.88 -25.40
C GLY A 89 11.61 -11.57 -24.45
N GLU A 90 11.77 -10.64 -23.51
CA GLU A 90 10.68 -10.20 -22.65
C GLU A 90 9.69 -9.31 -23.39
N SER A 91 8.41 -9.53 -23.12
CA SER A 91 7.31 -8.70 -23.59
C SER A 91 6.32 -8.41 -22.47
N ALA A 92 5.88 -7.17 -22.36
CA ALA A 92 4.88 -6.75 -21.39
C ALA A 92 4.06 -5.59 -21.93
N THR A 93 2.82 -5.47 -21.47
CA THR A 93 1.90 -4.38 -21.82
C THR A 93 1.40 -3.74 -20.54
N ASN A 94 1.22 -2.41 -20.55
CA ASN A 94 0.75 -1.66 -19.40
C ASN A 94 1.56 -1.98 -18.13
N VAL A 95 2.88 -1.85 -18.24
CA VAL A 95 3.84 -2.27 -17.22
C VAL A 95 4.57 -1.06 -16.65
N ARG A 96 4.61 -0.98 -15.33
CA ARG A 96 5.45 0.00 -14.63
C ARG A 96 6.77 -0.62 -14.22
N ALA A 97 7.86 0.04 -14.56
CA ALA A 97 9.16 -0.29 -14.00
C ALA A 97 9.18 0.03 -12.49
N SER A 98 9.94 -0.77 -11.76
CA SER A 98 10.30 -0.55 -10.37
C SER A 98 10.73 0.90 -10.16
N TRP A 99 10.22 1.54 -9.10
CA TRP A 99 10.58 2.91 -8.81
C TRP A 99 12.09 3.02 -8.53
N ALA A 100 12.69 4.11 -9.00
CA ALA A 100 14.10 4.43 -8.83
C ALA A 100 14.24 5.68 -7.98
N SER A 101 15.14 5.66 -7.00
CA SER A 101 15.38 6.78 -6.10
C SER A 101 16.01 7.97 -6.81
N GLY A 102 15.72 9.17 -6.30
CA GLY A 102 16.25 10.42 -6.83
C GLY A 102 15.36 11.06 -7.89
N LYS A 103 15.90 12.10 -8.54
CA LYS A 103 15.11 13.05 -9.33
C LYS A 103 14.70 12.56 -10.73
N GLY A 104 15.10 11.35 -11.12
CA GLY A 104 14.91 10.87 -12.48
C GLY A 104 15.60 9.56 -12.78
N VAL A 105 15.46 9.15 -14.03
CA VAL A 105 16.03 7.92 -14.58
C VAL A 105 16.65 8.15 -15.94
N VAL A 106 17.59 7.28 -16.29
CA VAL A 106 18.01 7.02 -17.66
C VAL A 106 17.23 5.82 -18.17
N VAL A 107 16.54 5.97 -19.29
CA VAL A 107 16.00 4.84 -20.06
C VAL A 107 16.96 4.59 -21.22
N SER A 108 17.53 3.39 -21.30
CA SER A 108 18.47 3.03 -22.36
C SER A 108 18.13 1.69 -23.00
N TYR A 109 18.42 1.57 -24.29
CA TYR A 109 18.35 0.32 -25.03
C TYR A 109 19.67 0.05 -25.74
N GLU A 110 20.20 -1.17 -25.54
CA GLU A 110 21.45 -1.65 -26.12
C GLU A 110 21.24 -3.02 -26.75
N ALA A 111 21.90 -3.26 -27.89
CA ALA A 111 21.93 -4.54 -28.57
C ALA A 111 23.26 -4.72 -29.35
N PRO A 112 23.72 -5.96 -29.61
CA PRO A 112 24.89 -6.22 -30.45
C PRO A 112 24.75 -5.69 -31.89
N SER A 113 23.52 -5.63 -32.40
CA SER A 113 23.17 -5.05 -33.69
C SER A 113 21.80 -4.37 -33.59
N TYR A 114 21.62 -3.32 -34.38
CA TYR A 114 20.38 -2.55 -34.42
C TYR A 114 19.65 -2.81 -35.72
N THR A 115 18.37 -3.13 -35.62
CA THR A 115 17.50 -3.36 -36.77
C THR A 115 16.12 -2.87 -36.38
N LYS A 116 15.55 -2.03 -37.23
CA LYS A 116 14.21 -1.50 -37.01
C LYS A 116 13.21 -2.65 -36.95
N SER A 117 12.59 -2.81 -35.79
CA SER A 117 11.49 -3.74 -35.57
C SER A 117 10.19 -3.16 -36.14
N ALA A 118 9.30 -4.05 -36.60
CA ALA A 118 7.97 -3.70 -37.05
C ALA A 118 7.03 -3.30 -35.89
N VAL A 119 7.29 -3.87 -34.70
CA VAL A 119 6.61 -3.53 -33.44
C VAL A 119 7.59 -2.72 -32.58
N PRO A 120 7.15 -1.64 -31.91
CA PRO A 120 8.03 -0.89 -31.01
C PRO A 120 8.69 -1.78 -29.97
N VAL A 121 10.00 -1.58 -29.79
CA VAL A 121 10.77 -2.20 -28.69
C VAL A 121 10.23 -1.71 -27.35
N PHE A 122 9.84 -0.45 -27.26
CA PHE A 122 9.01 0.06 -26.17
C PHE A 122 8.19 1.27 -26.58
N GLU A 123 7.09 1.47 -25.88
CA GLU A 123 6.29 2.70 -25.85
C GLU A 123 6.23 3.19 -24.40
N LEU A 124 6.95 4.27 -24.09
CA LEU A 124 6.92 4.94 -22.79
C LEU A 124 5.91 6.09 -22.84
N ASP A 125 4.91 6.05 -21.97
CA ASP A 125 3.73 6.94 -22.00
C ASP A 125 3.53 7.76 -20.72
N GLU A 126 4.10 7.35 -19.58
CA GLU A 126 4.01 8.10 -18.33
C GLU A 126 5.27 7.91 -17.48
N ILE A 127 5.65 8.94 -16.72
CA ILE A 127 6.58 8.81 -15.61
C ILE A 127 5.97 9.46 -14.38
N SER A 128 5.83 8.68 -13.30
CA SER A 128 5.48 9.22 -12.00
C SER A 128 6.72 9.79 -11.33
N PHE A 129 6.69 11.07 -10.96
CA PHE A 129 7.76 11.73 -10.22
C PHE A 129 7.30 11.99 -8.78
N GLY A 130 8.05 11.48 -7.82
CA GLY A 130 7.77 11.65 -6.41
C GLY A 130 7.83 13.10 -5.96
N LYS A 131 6.99 13.49 -5.02
CA LYS A 131 7.01 14.80 -4.37
C LYS A 131 7.03 14.65 -2.85
N PRO A 132 7.75 15.51 -2.12
CA PRO A 132 7.55 15.64 -0.69
C PRO A 132 6.07 15.95 -0.43
N THR A 133 5.41 15.11 0.36
CA THR A 133 3.99 15.28 0.68
C THR A 133 3.89 15.71 2.14
N PRO A 134 3.11 16.75 2.46
CA PRO A 134 2.86 17.13 3.85
C PRO A 134 2.30 15.93 4.63
N LEU A 135 2.67 15.80 5.90
CA LEU A 135 2.09 14.80 6.79
C LEU A 135 0.56 14.95 6.77
N ALA A 136 -0.15 13.91 6.36
CA ALA A 136 -1.60 13.81 6.49
C ALA A 136 -1.93 12.55 7.29
N GLU A 137 -2.99 12.63 8.09
CA GLU A 137 -3.53 11.64 9.05
C GLU A 137 -2.88 11.57 10.45
N SER A 138 -3.64 10.94 11.34
CA SER A 138 -3.77 11.23 12.78
C SER A 138 -2.66 10.66 13.66
N ILE A 139 -1.70 11.53 13.99
CA ILE A 139 -0.90 11.36 15.21
C ILE A 139 -1.82 11.62 16.41
N CYS A 140 -1.88 10.70 17.36
CA CYS A 140 -2.70 10.81 18.56
C CYS A 140 -1.97 11.64 19.63
N GLY A 141 -1.58 12.87 19.29
CA GLY A 141 -0.74 13.74 20.10
C GLY A 141 0.71 13.82 19.60
N LYS A 142 1.65 13.18 20.28
CA LYS A 142 3.04 13.08 19.84
C LYS A 142 3.25 11.77 19.10
N ASP A 143 4.03 11.76 18.01
CA ASP A 143 4.40 10.51 17.36
C ASP A 143 5.25 9.64 18.29
N ASP A 144 4.63 8.60 18.85
CA ASP A 144 5.22 7.57 19.68
C ASP A 144 5.49 6.28 18.90
N SER A 145 5.18 6.26 17.60
CA SER A 145 5.63 5.18 16.72
C SER A 145 7.16 5.15 16.67
N LYS A 146 7.73 3.94 16.54
CA LYS A 146 9.18 3.75 16.45
C LYS A 146 9.57 2.87 15.27
N PRO A 147 10.73 3.12 14.66
CA PRO A 147 11.29 2.26 13.60
C PRO A 147 11.35 0.79 14.01
N ALA A 148 11.18 -0.11 13.04
CA ALA A 148 11.28 -1.56 13.28
C ALA A 148 12.57 -2.00 14.01
N PRO A 149 13.77 -1.46 13.71
CA PRO A 149 14.99 -1.82 14.43
C PRO A 149 14.96 -1.52 15.94
N CYS A 150 14.11 -0.60 16.41
CA CYS A 150 13.95 -0.32 17.84
C CYS A 150 13.34 -1.50 18.61
N TYR A 151 12.70 -2.45 17.90
CA TYR A 151 12.09 -3.66 18.46
C TYR A 151 12.87 -4.93 18.12
N ALA A 152 14.14 -4.83 17.70
CA ALA A 152 14.95 -5.98 17.30
C ALA A 152 15.11 -7.06 18.40
N ALA A 153 14.96 -6.69 19.67
CA ALA A 153 14.97 -7.64 20.80
C ALA A 153 13.65 -8.44 20.94
N ASP A 154 12.56 -7.97 20.32
CA ASP A 154 11.27 -8.67 20.30
C ASP A 154 11.20 -9.59 19.07
N ALA A 155 11.45 -10.87 19.29
CA ALA A 155 11.48 -11.87 18.23
C ALA A 155 10.14 -12.04 17.51
N ALA A 156 9.03 -11.87 18.23
CA ALA A 156 7.68 -12.03 17.69
C ALA A 156 7.35 -10.88 16.72
N LYS A 157 7.58 -9.64 17.16
CA LYS A 157 7.44 -8.43 16.34
C LYS A 157 8.38 -8.44 15.14
N THR A 158 9.64 -8.80 15.34
CA THR A 158 10.64 -8.90 14.27
C THR A 158 10.24 -9.94 13.21
N LYS A 159 9.70 -11.09 13.63
CA LYS A 159 9.25 -12.14 12.70
C LYS A 159 8.03 -11.67 11.89
N SER A 160 6.98 -11.17 12.54
CA SER A 160 5.78 -10.65 11.88
C SER A 160 6.10 -9.45 10.98
N GLY A 161 7.05 -8.62 11.44
CA GLY A 161 7.68 -7.52 10.71
C GLY A 161 7.92 -7.83 9.25
N LYS A 162 8.60 -8.94 8.98
CA LYS A 162 9.10 -9.30 7.64
C LYS A 162 8.01 -9.47 6.58
N ALA A 163 6.80 -9.83 6.97
CA ALA A 163 5.68 -10.07 6.06
C ALA A 163 4.88 -8.80 5.72
N VAL A 164 5.19 -7.66 6.35
CA VAL A 164 4.54 -6.37 6.07
C VAL A 164 5.31 -5.62 4.99
N ALA A 165 4.57 -5.16 3.98
CA ALA A 165 5.05 -4.54 2.75
C ALA A 165 4.65 -3.06 2.67
N ARG A 166 5.56 -2.27 2.08
CA ARG A 166 5.25 -0.94 1.56
C ARG A 166 4.70 -1.10 0.15
N LEU A 167 3.55 -0.49 -0.13
CA LEU A 167 2.92 -0.55 -1.45
C LEU A 167 3.08 0.78 -2.19
N LEU A 168 3.44 0.74 -3.46
CA LEU A 168 3.33 1.86 -4.39
C LEU A 168 2.35 1.48 -5.52
N ILE A 169 1.14 2.04 -5.47
CA ILE A 169 0.04 1.75 -6.39
C ILE A 169 -0.06 2.87 -7.43
N GLY A 170 -0.19 2.51 -8.70
CA GLY A 170 -0.34 3.47 -9.80
C GLY A 170 0.87 4.40 -9.95
N GLY A 171 2.03 4.00 -9.41
CA GLY A 171 3.23 4.83 -9.28
C GLY A 171 3.07 6.08 -8.40
N SER A 172 1.97 6.25 -7.67
CA SER A 172 1.66 7.51 -6.97
C SER A 172 0.98 7.37 -5.62
N GLY A 173 0.22 6.31 -5.38
CA GLY A 173 -0.43 6.06 -4.09
C GLY A 173 0.42 5.17 -3.20
N LEU A 174 0.46 5.50 -1.90
CA LEU A 174 1.03 4.66 -0.88
C LEU A 174 -0.05 4.05 0.00
N CYS A 175 0.17 2.78 0.32
CA CYS A 175 -0.51 2.06 1.38
C CYS A 175 0.47 1.06 2.02
N THR A 176 -0.02 0.35 3.03
CA THR A 176 0.61 -0.82 3.61
C THR A 176 -0.16 -2.07 3.18
N GLY A 177 0.57 -3.17 2.96
CA GLY A 177 -0.03 -4.48 2.76
C GLY A 177 0.76 -5.54 3.50
N TRP A 178 0.26 -6.77 3.54
CA TRP A 178 0.95 -7.85 4.25
C TRP A 178 0.63 -9.22 3.69
N LEU A 179 1.62 -10.12 3.72
CA LEU A 179 1.45 -11.49 3.26
C LEU A 179 0.54 -12.27 4.21
N ILE A 180 -0.51 -12.89 3.67
CA ILE A 180 -1.48 -13.69 4.42
C ILE A 180 -1.48 -15.13 3.94
N GLY A 181 -1.31 -16.06 4.87
CA GLY A 181 -1.25 -17.49 4.58
C GLY A 181 -0.04 -17.89 3.72
N SER A 182 0.08 -19.18 3.43
CA SER A 182 1.27 -19.78 2.81
C SER A 182 1.29 -19.71 1.28
N GLU A 183 0.25 -19.14 0.67
CA GLU A 183 0.04 -19.19 -0.77
C GLU A 183 0.44 -17.89 -1.47
N GLY A 184 1.20 -16.99 -0.82
CA GLY A 184 1.70 -15.75 -1.45
C GLY A 184 0.61 -14.74 -1.82
N HIS A 185 -0.47 -14.72 -1.04
CA HIS A 185 -1.49 -13.68 -1.10
C HIS A 185 -1.08 -12.48 -0.24
N LEU A 186 -1.55 -11.31 -0.62
CA LEU A 186 -1.34 -10.06 0.10
C LEU A 186 -2.69 -9.42 0.42
N MET A 187 -2.84 -8.97 1.66
CA MET A 187 -3.99 -8.24 2.19
C MET A 187 -3.66 -6.74 2.28
N THR A 188 -4.64 -5.88 1.95
CA THR A 188 -4.61 -4.42 2.16
C THR A 188 -6.06 -3.88 2.20
N ASN A 189 -6.27 -2.56 2.20
CA ASN A 189 -7.63 -1.99 2.08
C ASN A 189 -8.16 -1.97 0.64
N ASN A 190 -9.49 -1.95 0.49
CA ASN A 190 -10.14 -1.75 -0.80
C ASN A 190 -9.80 -0.37 -1.38
N HIS A 191 -9.77 0.68 -0.56
CA HIS A 191 -9.39 2.03 -1.03
C HIS A 191 -7.91 2.15 -1.45
N CYS A 192 -7.10 1.10 -1.21
CA CYS A 192 -5.74 0.97 -1.74
C CYS A 192 -5.70 0.21 -3.07
N ILE A 193 -6.35 -0.95 -3.14
CA ILE A 193 -6.46 -1.79 -4.34
C ILE A 193 -7.93 -2.15 -4.53
N GLY A 194 -8.68 -1.30 -5.23
CA GLY A 194 -10.12 -1.46 -5.41
C GLY A 194 -10.49 -2.26 -6.65
N SER A 195 -9.52 -2.47 -7.55
CA SER A 195 -9.77 -3.04 -8.87
C SER A 195 -8.64 -3.94 -9.37
N ALA A 196 -8.92 -4.67 -10.45
CA ALA A 196 -7.89 -5.42 -11.17
C ALA A 196 -6.82 -4.52 -11.80
N ASP A 197 -7.17 -3.30 -12.20
CA ASP A 197 -6.23 -2.34 -12.77
C ASP A 197 -5.26 -1.82 -11.69
N ASP A 198 -5.76 -1.53 -10.49
CA ASP A 198 -4.89 -1.17 -9.34
C ASP A 198 -3.96 -2.34 -8.97
N ALA A 199 -4.47 -3.58 -9.00
CA ALA A 199 -3.67 -4.76 -8.74
C ALA A 199 -2.62 -5.01 -9.85
N ALA A 200 -2.91 -4.65 -11.10
CA ALA A 200 -1.97 -4.78 -12.20
C ALA A 200 -0.82 -3.75 -12.13
N ASP A 201 -1.04 -2.58 -11.52
CA ASP A 201 -0.06 -1.49 -11.35
C ASP A 201 0.29 -1.26 -9.87
N VAL A 202 0.65 -2.34 -9.14
CA VAL A 202 1.15 -2.26 -7.75
C VAL A 202 2.57 -2.78 -7.62
N GLN A 203 3.43 -1.98 -7.00
CA GLN A 203 4.75 -2.43 -6.56
C GLN A 203 4.69 -2.81 -5.09
N VAL A 204 5.14 -4.02 -4.78
CA VAL A 204 5.16 -4.58 -3.42
C VAL A 204 6.60 -4.66 -2.94
N GLU A 205 6.93 -3.88 -1.92
CA GLU A 205 8.27 -3.78 -1.37
C GLU A 205 8.33 -4.40 0.04
N LEU A 206 9.09 -5.48 0.20
CA LEU A 206 9.31 -6.16 1.48
C LEU A 206 10.71 -5.87 2.04
N GLY A 207 10.80 -5.77 3.37
CA GLY A 207 12.07 -5.47 4.04
C GLY A 207 12.52 -4.01 3.93
N ALA A 208 11.59 -3.08 3.70
CA ALA A 208 11.86 -1.64 3.74
C ALA A 208 12.07 -1.15 5.18
N GLU A 209 13.27 -1.38 5.73
CA GLU A 209 13.67 -1.12 7.11
C GLU A 209 15.10 -0.61 7.14
N CYS A 210 15.41 0.38 7.98
CA CYS A 210 16.80 0.81 8.17
C CYS A 210 17.56 -0.16 9.06
N ALA A 211 18.89 -0.02 9.11
CA ALA A 211 19.72 -0.92 9.90
C ALA A 211 19.63 -0.66 11.42
N THR A 212 19.39 0.58 11.83
CA THR A 212 19.39 0.99 13.25
C THR A 212 18.17 1.85 13.59
N CYS A 213 17.85 1.92 14.89
CA CYS A 213 16.71 2.68 15.41
C CYS A 213 16.91 4.19 15.21
N GLU A 214 18.16 4.66 15.28
CA GLU A 214 18.56 6.06 15.21
C GLU A 214 18.91 6.52 13.79
N ASP A 215 18.78 5.65 12.77
CA ASP A 215 19.07 6.02 11.38
C ASP A 215 18.17 7.20 10.96
N PRO A 216 18.74 8.34 10.50
CA PRO A 216 17.94 9.49 10.08
C PRO A 216 17.01 9.19 8.89
N ASN A 217 17.29 8.13 8.12
CA ASN A 217 16.43 7.71 7.02
C ASN A 217 15.11 7.07 7.49
N ASN A 218 14.97 6.74 8.79
CA ASN A 218 13.73 6.21 9.36
C ASN A 218 12.53 7.17 9.25
N GLN A 219 12.77 8.44 8.91
CA GLN A 219 11.73 9.45 8.65
C GLN A 219 11.86 10.06 7.24
N LYS A 220 12.43 9.30 6.30
CA LYS A 220 12.55 9.70 4.90
C LYS A 220 11.69 8.80 4.02
N GLN A 221 10.76 9.42 3.30
CA GLN A 221 9.84 8.71 2.39
C GLN A 221 10.62 7.88 1.36
N LEU A 222 10.23 6.61 1.21
CA LEU A 222 10.86 5.60 0.35
C LEU A 222 12.34 5.29 0.66
N ALA A 223 12.87 5.75 1.78
CA ALA A 223 14.23 5.40 2.18
C ALA A 223 14.31 3.95 2.70
N CYS A 224 15.56 3.51 2.95
CA CYS A 224 15.90 2.15 3.38
C CYS A 224 15.18 1.11 2.53
N LYS A 225 15.41 1.22 1.21
CA LYS A 225 14.75 0.44 0.18
C LYS A 225 14.94 -1.06 0.44
N GLY A 226 13.83 -1.78 0.48
CA GLY A 226 13.78 -3.23 0.53
C GLY A 226 13.80 -3.86 -0.86
N GLU A 227 13.33 -5.10 -0.94
CA GLU A 227 13.19 -5.83 -2.20
C GLU A 227 11.80 -5.58 -2.77
N ILE A 228 11.73 -5.09 -4.02
CA ILE A 228 10.48 -5.04 -4.77
C ILE A 228 10.21 -6.46 -5.28
N VAL A 229 9.36 -7.18 -4.56
CA VAL A 229 9.08 -8.62 -4.81
C VAL A 229 8.11 -8.85 -5.96
N ALA A 230 7.28 -7.86 -6.27
CA ALA A 230 6.30 -7.89 -7.36
C ALA A 230 6.04 -6.47 -7.88
N THR A 231 5.76 -6.33 -9.18
CA THR A 231 5.30 -5.09 -9.84
C THR A 231 3.89 -5.22 -10.42
N SER A 232 3.23 -6.35 -10.16
CA SER A 232 1.81 -6.57 -10.40
C SER A 232 1.30 -7.68 -9.47
N ALA A 233 -0.02 -7.75 -9.34
CA ALA A 233 -0.72 -8.80 -8.63
C ALA A 233 -1.98 -9.20 -9.40
N THR A 234 -2.38 -10.45 -9.26
CA THR A 234 -3.68 -10.94 -9.70
C THR A 234 -4.72 -10.57 -8.66
N PHE A 235 -5.74 -9.83 -9.06
CA PHE A 235 -6.86 -9.47 -8.19
C PHE A 235 -7.68 -10.71 -7.82
N VAL A 236 -7.95 -10.91 -6.53
CA VAL A 236 -8.74 -12.07 -6.05
C VAL A 236 -10.12 -11.62 -5.61
N VAL A 237 -10.21 -10.67 -4.67
CA VAL A 237 -11.47 -10.13 -4.17
C VAL A 237 -11.26 -8.80 -3.46
N THR A 238 -12.28 -7.95 -3.50
CA THR A 238 -12.41 -6.79 -2.62
C THR A 238 -13.83 -6.72 -2.05
N ASP A 239 -14.01 -5.97 -0.96
CA ASP A 239 -15.32 -5.58 -0.44
C ASP A 239 -15.26 -4.13 0.06
N GLU A 240 -16.09 -3.26 -0.51
CA GLU A 240 -16.11 -1.83 -0.18
C GLU A 240 -16.62 -1.56 1.24
N THR A 241 -17.51 -2.41 1.77
CA THR A 241 -18.13 -2.21 3.10
C THR A 241 -17.26 -2.73 4.24
N ALA A 242 -16.42 -3.71 3.93
CA ALA A 242 -15.39 -4.23 4.84
C ALA A 242 -13.99 -3.68 4.49
N ASP A 243 -13.91 -2.70 3.59
CA ASP A 243 -12.71 -2.01 3.09
C ASP A 243 -11.45 -2.87 3.06
N PHE A 244 -11.51 -4.05 2.45
CA PHE A 244 -10.36 -4.94 2.31
C PHE A 244 -10.23 -5.42 0.88
N ALA A 245 -8.99 -5.67 0.47
CA ALA A 245 -8.65 -6.32 -0.78
C ALA A 245 -7.67 -7.46 -0.53
N LEU A 246 -7.91 -8.58 -1.22
CA LEU A 246 -7.00 -9.71 -1.31
C LEU A 246 -6.50 -9.81 -2.76
N VAL A 247 -5.18 -9.87 -2.91
CA VAL A 247 -4.51 -10.07 -4.19
C VAL A 247 -3.49 -11.20 -4.10
N LYS A 248 -3.15 -11.79 -5.23
CA LYS A 248 -2.13 -12.83 -5.36
C LYS A 248 -0.93 -12.27 -6.10
N LEU A 249 0.25 -12.24 -5.46
CA LEU A 249 1.42 -11.58 -6.02
C LEU A 249 1.94 -12.30 -7.28
N ASN A 250 2.20 -11.54 -8.34
CA ASN A 250 2.93 -12.00 -9.52
C ASN A 250 4.41 -11.70 -9.28
N LEU A 251 5.13 -12.68 -8.71
CA LEU A 251 6.50 -12.48 -8.25
C LEU A 251 7.47 -12.21 -9.41
N LYS A 252 8.44 -11.34 -9.17
CA LYS A 252 9.57 -11.16 -10.08
C LYS A 252 10.44 -12.43 -10.10
N ASP A 253 11.13 -12.65 -11.20
CA ASP A 253 12.07 -13.76 -11.36
C ASP A 253 13.06 -13.85 -10.18
N GLY A 254 13.21 -15.04 -9.60
CA GLY A 254 14.17 -15.32 -8.54
C GLY A 254 13.75 -14.87 -7.13
N VAL A 255 12.57 -14.26 -6.97
CA VAL A 255 12.03 -13.89 -5.65
C VAL A 255 11.46 -15.12 -4.93
N ASP A 256 11.90 -15.35 -3.70
CA ASP A 256 11.32 -16.34 -2.79
C ASP A 256 10.71 -15.63 -1.56
N LEU A 257 9.38 -15.77 -1.38
CA LEU A 257 8.66 -15.19 -0.27
C LEU A 257 8.94 -15.88 1.08
N LYS A 258 9.49 -17.11 1.09
CA LYS A 258 9.73 -17.87 2.33
C LYS A 258 10.59 -17.13 3.35
N LYS A 259 11.54 -16.29 2.89
CA LYS A 259 12.40 -15.48 3.78
C LYS A 259 11.63 -14.40 4.56
N TYR A 260 10.46 -14.00 4.06
CA TYR A 260 9.56 -13.04 4.70
C TYR A 260 8.50 -13.71 5.57
N GLY A 261 8.18 -14.97 5.29
CA GLY A 261 7.09 -15.69 5.96
C GLY A 261 5.72 -15.16 5.56
N TYR A 262 4.74 -15.35 6.43
CA TYR A 262 3.39 -14.84 6.27
C TYR A 262 2.77 -14.59 7.64
N LEU A 263 1.71 -13.79 7.67
CA LEU A 263 0.90 -13.55 8.85
C LEU A 263 -0.33 -14.47 8.86
N GLN A 264 -0.83 -14.67 10.07
CA GLN A 264 -2.08 -15.37 10.33
C GLN A 264 -3.04 -14.44 11.06
N VAL A 265 -4.34 -14.70 10.90
CA VAL A 265 -5.42 -13.96 11.51
C VAL A 265 -6.11 -14.79 12.60
N ARG A 266 -6.63 -14.11 13.62
CA ARG A 266 -7.50 -14.71 14.63
C ARG A 266 -8.96 -14.55 14.22
N ALA A 267 -9.61 -15.66 13.87
CA ALA A 267 -10.96 -15.65 13.29
C ALA A 267 -12.03 -15.02 14.18
N GLU A 268 -11.82 -14.96 15.50
CA GLU A 268 -12.73 -14.33 16.46
C GLU A 268 -12.70 -12.80 16.40
N GLY A 269 -11.72 -12.18 15.73
CA GLY A 269 -11.63 -10.73 15.62
C GLY A 269 -11.03 -10.03 16.86
N PRO A 270 -11.14 -8.69 16.92
CA PRO A 270 -10.63 -7.89 18.02
C PRO A 270 -11.56 -7.95 19.24
N LYS A 271 -10.99 -7.84 20.44
CA LYS A 271 -11.67 -7.90 21.74
C LYS A 271 -11.47 -6.59 22.50
N LEU A 272 -12.55 -6.11 23.12
CA LEU A 272 -12.49 -4.90 23.94
C LEU A 272 -11.38 -5.00 25.00
N ASN A 273 -10.62 -3.91 25.16
CA ASN A 273 -9.50 -3.78 26.10
C ASN A 273 -8.31 -4.72 25.87
N GLU A 274 -8.25 -5.48 24.77
CA GLU A 274 -7.04 -6.25 24.48
C GLU A 274 -5.90 -5.31 24.03
N GLU A 275 -4.69 -5.61 24.49
CA GLU A 275 -3.49 -4.90 24.02
C GLU A 275 -3.22 -5.22 22.57
N ILE A 276 -2.95 -4.17 21.79
CA ILE A 276 -2.68 -4.25 20.37
C ILE A 276 -1.42 -3.48 20.00
N HIS A 277 -0.88 -3.77 18.83
CA HIS A 277 0.09 -2.93 18.15
C HIS A 277 -0.18 -2.94 16.65
N ILE A 278 0.19 -1.85 15.99
CA ILE A 278 0.08 -1.71 14.53
C ILE A 278 1.48 -1.63 13.94
N LEU A 279 1.61 -2.19 12.74
CA LEU A 279 2.84 -2.23 11.98
C LEU A 279 2.57 -1.74 10.56
N GLY A 280 3.33 -0.76 10.09
CA GLY A 280 3.11 -0.22 8.75
C GLY A 280 4.16 0.75 8.25
N HIS A 281 3.80 1.42 7.15
CA HIS A 281 4.66 2.37 6.44
C HIS A 281 4.04 3.77 6.40
N ALA A 282 3.91 4.39 7.58
CA ALA A 282 3.53 5.78 7.75
C ALA A 282 4.27 6.70 6.76
N VAL A 283 3.52 7.45 5.96
CA VAL A 283 3.97 8.36 4.88
C VAL A 283 5.01 7.79 3.91
N GLY A 284 5.07 6.46 3.82
CA GLY A 284 6.08 5.72 3.03
C GLY A 284 7.44 5.63 3.68
N TRP A 285 7.58 5.94 4.97
CA TRP A 285 8.80 5.71 5.73
C TRP A 285 9.18 4.22 5.77
N PRO A 286 10.44 3.93 6.12
CA PRO A 286 10.82 2.59 6.57
C PRO A 286 9.88 2.12 7.69
N LYS A 287 9.68 0.82 7.79
CA LYS A 287 8.67 0.19 8.63
C LYS A 287 8.71 0.68 10.08
N ARG A 288 7.54 0.92 10.66
CA ARG A 288 7.40 1.40 12.04
C ARG A 288 6.32 0.63 12.78
N PHE A 289 6.50 0.51 14.09
CA PHE A 289 5.49 0.02 15.01
C PHE A 289 4.93 1.18 15.81
N ALA A 290 3.61 1.23 15.99
CA ALA A 290 3.00 1.96 17.10
C ALA A 290 2.50 0.93 18.12
N VAL A 291 3.03 1.04 19.35
CA VAL A 291 2.85 0.05 20.43
C VAL A 291 2.28 0.68 21.69
N VAL A 292 2.61 1.94 21.93
CA VAL A 292 2.16 2.71 23.09
C VAL A 292 1.43 3.96 22.63
N VAL A 293 0.58 4.49 23.49
CA VAL A 293 -0.04 5.81 23.35
C VAL A 293 0.78 6.87 24.13
N ASP A 294 0.46 8.16 23.96
CA ASP A 294 1.09 9.32 24.62
C ASP A 294 1.41 9.14 26.11
N SER A 295 0.54 8.43 26.84
CA SER A 295 0.73 8.17 28.28
C SER A 295 1.81 7.11 28.59
N GLY A 296 2.46 6.54 27.58
CA GLY A 296 3.42 5.43 27.69
C GLY A 296 2.77 4.06 27.94
N LYS A 297 1.44 3.99 28.00
CA LYS A 297 0.69 2.73 28.16
C LYS A 297 0.57 1.98 26.83
N PRO A 298 0.43 0.64 26.84
CA PRO A 298 0.12 -0.11 25.64
C PRO A 298 -1.14 0.40 24.95
N GLY A 299 -1.14 0.39 23.62
CA GLY A 299 -2.35 0.59 22.84
C GLY A 299 -3.36 -0.53 23.10
N VAL A 300 -4.64 -0.19 23.14
CA VAL A 300 -5.73 -1.15 23.35
C VAL A 300 -6.88 -0.91 22.38
N VAL A 301 -7.70 -1.94 22.18
CA VAL A 301 -9.02 -1.76 21.56
C VAL A 301 -9.93 -1.00 22.53
N THR A 302 -10.30 0.22 22.17
CA THR A 302 -11.15 1.11 22.99
C THR A 302 -12.64 0.88 22.76
N ASN A 303 -13.01 0.47 21.54
CA ASN A 303 -14.39 0.20 21.16
C ASN A 303 -14.45 -1.01 20.22
N THR A 304 -15.51 -1.82 20.34
CA THR A 304 -15.75 -2.95 19.44
C THR A 304 -16.66 -2.61 18.27
N SER A 305 -17.25 -1.42 18.23
CA SER A 305 -18.12 -0.93 17.17
C SER A 305 -18.18 0.59 17.22
N ILE A 306 -17.68 1.24 16.18
CA ILE A 306 -17.75 2.69 15.97
C ILE A 306 -18.10 2.97 14.50
N PRO A 307 -18.87 4.03 14.23
CA PRO A 307 -18.90 4.64 12.91
C PRO A 307 -17.65 5.52 12.75
N SER A 308 -16.86 5.24 11.73
CA SER A 308 -15.67 6.01 11.33
C SER A 308 -15.73 6.19 9.81
N CYS A 309 -14.72 5.72 9.08
CA CYS A 309 -14.78 5.63 7.62
C CYS A 309 -15.73 4.52 7.13
N GLN A 310 -15.96 3.49 7.94
CA GLN A 310 -17.00 2.48 7.69
C GLN A 310 -18.03 2.50 8.84
N PRO A 311 -19.26 2.00 8.62
CA PRO A 311 -20.32 2.03 9.64
C PRO A 311 -20.03 1.21 10.90
N ASP A 312 -19.13 0.21 10.83
CA ASP A 312 -18.83 -0.68 11.95
C ASP A 312 -17.37 -1.15 11.96
N GLU A 313 -16.51 -0.34 12.57
CA GLU A 313 -15.09 -0.59 12.84
C GLU A 313 -14.83 -0.80 14.33
N PHE A 314 -13.64 -1.30 14.69
CA PHE A 314 -13.17 -1.24 16.07
C PHE A 314 -12.26 -0.02 16.27
N GLY A 315 -12.30 0.56 17.46
CA GLY A 315 -11.58 1.78 17.81
C GLY A 315 -10.27 1.52 18.56
N TYR A 316 -9.27 2.37 18.33
CA TYR A 316 -8.02 2.43 19.11
C TYR A 316 -7.30 3.78 18.93
N GLU A 317 -6.22 4.01 19.70
CA GLU A 317 -5.54 5.33 19.80
C GLU A 317 -4.02 5.25 19.57
N LEU A 318 -3.57 4.28 18.77
CA LEU A 318 -2.15 4.16 18.38
C LEU A 318 -1.85 5.06 17.18
N ASP A 319 -0.69 5.71 17.16
CA ASP A 319 -0.31 6.62 16.07
C ASP A 319 -0.36 5.99 14.68
N THR A 320 -1.07 6.66 13.78
CA THR A 320 -1.15 6.32 12.36
C THR A 320 -1.02 7.58 11.51
N GLN A 321 -0.70 7.41 10.24
CA GLN A 321 -0.51 8.47 9.26
C GLN A 321 -0.78 7.92 7.86
N GLY A 322 -0.93 8.80 6.88
CA GLY A 322 -1.19 8.47 5.49
C GLY A 322 -0.26 7.38 4.99
N GLY A 323 -0.81 6.34 4.40
CA GLY A 323 -0.05 5.14 3.99
C GLY A 323 -0.05 4.00 5.02
N ASN A 324 -0.57 4.22 6.24
CA ASN A 324 -0.89 3.10 7.14
C ASN A 324 -2.15 2.33 6.73
N SER A 325 -2.96 2.85 5.80
CA SER A 325 -4.06 2.10 5.21
C SER A 325 -3.61 0.69 4.81
N GLY A 326 -4.30 -0.32 5.34
CA GLY A 326 -4.04 -1.73 5.08
C GLY A 326 -3.07 -2.38 6.07
N SER A 327 -2.49 -1.60 6.99
CA SER A 327 -1.59 -2.10 8.03
C SER A 327 -2.30 -3.14 8.92
N PRO A 328 -1.64 -4.28 9.21
CA PRO A 328 -2.17 -5.25 10.16
C PRO A 328 -2.15 -4.68 11.58
N VAL A 329 -3.27 -4.86 12.29
CA VAL A 329 -3.38 -4.62 13.73
C VAL A 329 -3.29 -5.97 14.44
N PHE A 330 -2.27 -6.14 15.28
CA PHE A 330 -1.99 -7.37 15.99
C PHE A 330 -2.53 -7.34 17.41
N SER A 331 -3.01 -8.49 17.91
CA SER A 331 -3.07 -8.72 19.35
C SER A 331 -1.64 -8.86 19.88
N THR A 332 -1.26 -8.03 20.85
CA THR A 332 0.10 -8.05 21.44
C THR A 332 0.37 -9.36 22.18
N LYS A 333 -0.67 -9.96 22.78
CA LYS A 333 -0.57 -11.22 23.52
C LYS A 333 -0.30 -12.41 22.59
N ASP A 334 -1.07 -12.50 21.52
CA ASP A 334 -1.09 -13.68 20.66
C ASP A 334 -0.14 -13.54 19.44
N ASN A 335 0.30 -12.31 19.14
CA ASN A 335 1.09 -11.94 17.95
C ASN A 335 0.46 -12.42 16.63
N VAL A 336 -0.85 -12.28 16.53
CA VAL A 336 -1.68 -12.61 15.36
C VAL A 336 -2.55 -11.40 15.00
N VAL A 337 -2.91 -11.29 13.73
CA VAL A 337 -3.69 -10.16 13.22
C VAL A 337 -5.14 -10.28 13.67
N VAL A 338 -5.68 -9.20 14.24
CA VAL A 338 -7.06 -9.08 14.71
C VAL A 338 -7.85 -8.01 13.95
N GLY A 339 -7.17 -7.19 13.15
CA GLY A 339 -7.82 -6.18 12.32
C GLY A 339 -6.90 -5.60 11.25
N ILE A 340 -7.49 -4.76 10.40
CA ILE A 340 -6.80 -4.00 9.36
C ILE A 340 -7.05 -2.54 9.65
N HIS A 341 -6.01 -1.72 9.80
CA HIS A 341 -6.19 -0.28 9.95
C HIS A 341 -6.85 0.29 8.70
N ASN A 342 -7.83 1.17 8.89
CA ASN A 342 -8.61 1.74 7.80
C ASN A 342 -8.68 3.27 7.79
N CYS A 343 -8.77 3.86 8.98
CA CYS A 343 -9.15 5.26 9.12
C CYS A 343 -8.42 5.89 10.30
N GLY A 344 -7.83 7.07 10.09
CA GLY A 344 -7.32 7.92 11.17
C GLY A 344 -8.45 8.75 11.79
N GLY A 345 -8.41 8.96 13.11
CA GLY A 345 -9.36 9.83 13.82
C GLY A 345 -8.78 10.66 14.98
N CYS A 346 -7.59 10.33 15.48
CA CYS A 346 -7.17 10.87 16.78
C CYS A 346 -6.90 12.40 16.85
N PRO A 347 -7.09 13.02 18.04
CA PRO A 347 -8.11 12.71 19.05
C PRO A 347 -9.42 13.49 18.83
N ASP A 348 -9.36 14.58 18.06
CA ASP A 348 -10.46 15.51 17.87
C ASP A 348 -11.51 15.00 16.86
N ASP A 349 -11.12 14.07 15.97
CA ASP A 349 -11.99 13.47 14.94
C ASP A 349 -12.48 12.05 15.31
N GLY A 350 -12.21 11.57 16.54
CA GLY A 350 -12.58 10.25 17.05
C GLY A 350 -11.39 9.29 17.24
N PRO A 351 -11.58 8.02 17.63
CA PRO A 351 -10.49 7.05 17.64
C PRO A 351 -10.10 6.65 16.21
N ASN A 352 -8.90 6.10 16.04
CA ASN A 352 -8.56 5.40 14.80
C ASN A 352 -9.49 4.20 14.62
N GLY A 353 -9.87 3.96 13.37
CA GLY A 353 -10.79 2.92 12.96
C GLY A 353 -10.08 1.76 12.24
N GLY A 354 -10.44 0.54 12.63
CA GLY A 354 -9.96 -0.68 12.00
C GLY A 354 -11.08 -1.62 11.56
N ILE A 355 -10.89 -2.27 10.42
CA ILE A 355 -11.75 -3.36 9.94
C ILE A 355 -11.52 -4.59 10.82
N LYS A 356 -12.61 -5.14 11.36
CA LYS A 356 -12.57 -6.34 12.18
C LYS A 356 -12.26 -7.57 11.33
N ILE A 357 -11.18 -8.28 11.64
CA ILE A 357 -10.70 -9.36 10.75
C ILE A 357 -11.68 -10.53 10.63
N ASN A 358 -12.56 -10.74 11.62
CA ASN A 358 -13.59 -11.77 11.56
C ASN A 358 -14.57 -11.55 10.39
N LYS A 359 -14.94 -10.29 10.09
CA LYS A 359 -15.79 -9.97 8.93
C LYS A 359 -15.11 -10.34 7.62
N VAL A 360 -13.83 -10.01 7.50
CA VAL A 360 -13.00 -10.34 6.33
C VAL A 360 -12.92 -11.86 6.16
N VAL A 361 -12.65 -12.59 7.24
CA VAL A 361 -12.60 -14.07 7.23
C VAL A 361 -13.94 -14.67 6.78
N ASP A 362 -15.07 -14.17 7.27
CA ASP A 362 -16.39 -14.65 6.87
C ASP A 362 -16.63 -14.45 5.37
N ILE A 363 -16.27 -13.28 4.82
CA ILE A 363 -16.37 -12.98 3.39
C ILE A 363 -15.46 -13.89 2.57
N LEU A 364 -14.20 -14.07 2.98
CA LEU A 364 -13.24 -14.94 2.29
C LEU A 364 -13.68 -16.40 2.29
N LYS A 365 -14.23 -16.90 3.40
CA LYS A 365 -14.79 -18.25 3.50
C LYS A 365 -16.02 -18.42 2.62
N ALA A 366 -16.95 -17.46 2.66
CA ALA A 366 -18.16 -17.50 1.84
C ALA A 366 -17.84 -17.50 0.33
N LYS A 367 -16.76 -16.84 -0.07
CA LYS A 367 -16.27 -16.81 -1.45
C LYS A 367 -15.29 -17.95 -1.78
N ASN A 368 -14.93 -18.80 -0.81
CA ASN A 368 -13.97 -19.89 -0.96
C ASN A 368 -12.59 -19.45 -1.49
N VAL A 369 -12.09 -18.32 -0.99
CA VAL A 369 -10.80 -17.71 -1.40
C VAL A 369 -9.89 -17.41 -0.20
N LEU A 370 -10.21 -17.92 0.99
CA LEU A 370 -9.33 -17.82 2.16
C LEU A 370 -8.02 -18.59 1.90
N PRO A 371 -6.85 -17.94 1.93
CA PRO A 371 -5.58 -18.61 1.67
C PRO A 371 -5.30 -19.73 2.69
N LYS A 372 -4.58 -20.78 2.26
CA LYS A 372 -4.10 -21.81 3.19
C LYS A 372 -3.23 -21.21 4.30
N ASP A 373 -3.31 -21.82 5.48
CA ASP A 373 -2.60 -21.42 6.70
C ASP A 373 -2.89 -19.98 7.17
N ALA A 374 -3.96 -19.33 6.67
CA ALA A 374 -4.30 -17.96 7.03
C ALA A 374 -4.86 -17.83 8.45
N ILE A 375 -5.50 -18.85 9.02
CA ILE A 375 -6.08 -18.79 10.37
C ILE A 375 -5.09 -19.33 11.39
N ALA A 376 -4.87 -18.57 12.46
CA ALA A 376 -4.05 -19.01 13.58
C ALA A 376 -4.75 -20.13 14.37
N GLY A 377 -4.04 -21.21 14.67
CA GLY A 377 -4.59 -22.34 15.44
C GLY A 377 -5.27 -23.43 14.60
N ASP A 378 -5.51 -23.20 13.31
CA ASP A 378 -5.79 -24.26 12.34
C ASP A 378 -4.50 -25.08 12.18
N LYS A 379 -4.37 -26.16 12.95
CA LYS A 379 -3.37 -27.18 12.62
C LYS A 379 -3.73 -27.72 11.23
N PRO A 380 -2.75 -27.89 10.31
CA PRO A 380 -3.04 -28.60 9.08
C PRO A 380 -3.65 -29.95 9.45
N ALA A 381 -4.79 -30.30 8.82
CA ALA A 381 -5.36 -31.63 8.97
C ALA A 381 -4.26 -32.63 8.60
N CYS A 382 -3.81 -33.39 9.61
CA CYS A 382 -2.80 -34.44 9.44
C CYS A 382 -3.21 -35.45 8.38
#